data_AF-A0A848ZG63-F1
#
_entry.id   AF-A0A848ZG63-F1
#
_cell.length_a   1.000
_cell.length_b   1.000
_cell.length_c   1.000
_cell.angle_alpha   90.00
_cell.angle_beta   90.00
_cell.angle_gamma   90.00
#
_symmetry.space_group_name_H-M   'P 1'
#
loop_
_entity.id
_entity.type
_entity.pdbx_description
1 polymer ?
#
loop_
_entity_poly.entity_id
_entity_poly.type
_entity_poly.pdbx_seq_one_letter_code
_entity_poly.pdbx_strand_id
1 'polypeptide(L)'
;MKISRRDFLKSSLILGGSLLCHPLSLRANQKKEDPWRPAYEKLENQGKLVERIKQAHAILEACELCPRQCGVNRLKGEKGFCQAPHRVVVFSAQPHF
;
A
#
# COMPACT_ATOMS: atom_id res chain seq x y z
N MET A 1 -16.50 -14.65 14.10
CA MET A 1 -16.79 -14.37 12.68
C MET A 1 -16.72 -12.87 12.47
N LYS A 2 -15.66 -12.34 11.86
CA LYS A 2 -15.56 -10.88 11.58
C LYS A 2 -16.34 -10.59 10.31
N ILE A 3 -17.49 -9.90 10.43
CA ILE A 3 -18.27 -9.44 9.28
C ILE A 3 -17.67 -8.10 8.86
N SER A 4 -17.09 -8.02 7.66
CA SER A 4 -16.63 -6.73 7.14
C SER A 4 -17.82 -5.88 6.70
N ARG A 5 -17.64 -4.55 6.64
CA ARG A 5 -18.65 -3.64 6.06
C ARG A 5 -19.10 -4.08 4.67
N ARG A 6 -18.18 -4.64 3.87
CA ARG A 6 -18.47 -5.18 2.53
C ARG A 6 -19.36 -6.41 2.60
N ASP A 7 -19.14 -7.28 3.58
CA ASP A 7 -19.94 -8.50 3.76
C ASP A 7 -21.35 -8.16 4.25
N PHE A 8 -21.48 -7.18 5.16
CA PHE A 8 -22.78 -6.66 5.59
C PHE A 8 -23.57 -6.05 4.42
N LEU A 9 -22.94 -5.21 3.59
CA LEU A 9 -23.59 -4.61 2.42
C LEU A 9 -24.05 -5.67 1.40
N LYS A 10 -23.23 -6.69 1.13
CA LYS A 10 -23.61 -7.81 0.27
C LYS A 10 -24.79 -8.60 0.85
N SER A 11 -24.76 -8.86 2.16
CA SER A 11 -25.81 -9.62 2.85
C SER A 11 -27.16 -8.86 2.83
N SER A 12 -27.16 -7.55 3.11
CA SER A 12 -28.39 -6.73 3.05
C SER A 12 -28.99 -6.64 1.66
N LEU A 13 -28.16 -6.54 0.61
CA LEU A 13 -28.63 -6.53 -0.79
C LEU A 13 -29.24 -7.88 -1.20
N ILE A 14 -28.71 -8.99 -0.69
CA ILE A 14 -29.24 -10.34 -0.95
C ILE A 14 -30.56 -10.54 -0.18
N LEU A 15 -30.66 -10.09 1.07
CA LEU A 15 -31.88 -10.22 1.89
C LEU A 15 -33.07 -9.43 1.31
N GLY A 16 -32.81 -8.27 0.69
CA GLY A 16 -33.84 -7.44 0.05
C GLY A 16 -34.40 -8.03 -1.26
N GLY A 17 -33.66 -8.92 -1.93
CA GLY A 17 -34.08 -9.57 -3.18
C GLY A 17 -34.66 -10.98 -3.03
N SER A 18 -34.56 -11.59 -1.84
CA SER A 18 -34.80 -13.02 -1.63
C SER A 18 -36.26 -13.43 -1.35
N LEU A 19 -37.26 -12.58 -1.59
CA LEU A 19 -38.67 -13.01 -1.45
C LEU A 19 -39.17 -13.92 -2.59
N LEU A 20 -38.39 -14.19 -3.65
CA LEU A 20 -38.91 -14.95 -4.81
C LEU A 20 -38.20 -16.24 -5.20
N CYS A 21 -37.02 -16.62 -4.69
CA CYS A 21 -36.38 -17.89 -5.10
C CYS A 21 -35.44 -18.50 -4.04
N HIS A 22 -35.95 -19.54 -3.35
CA HIS A 22 -35.27 -20.75 -2.84
C HIS A 22 -34.12 -20.66 -1.78
N PRO A 23 -34.07 -21.63 -0.84
CA PRO A 23 -33.14 -21.63 0.28
C PRO A 23 -31.77 -22.18 -0.15
N LEU A 24 -30.98 -21.36 -0.83
CA LEU A 24 -29.54 -21.63 -1.05
C LEU A 24 -28.68 -20.59 -0.32
N SER A 25 -29.09 -20.26 0.90
CA SER A 25 -28.21 -19.70 1.92
C SER A 25 -27.82 -20.89 2.80
N LEU A 26 -26.57 -21.34 2.91
CA LEU A 26 -25.62 -20.80 3.88
C LEU A 26 -24.32 -21.63 3.80
N ARG A 27 -23.56 -21.53 2.71
CA ARG A 27 -22.11 -21.78 2.78
C ARG A 27 -21.40 -20.62 2.10
N ALA A 28 -21.52 -19.44 2.71
CA ALA A 28 -20.49 -18.44 2.57
C ALA A 28 -19.19 -19.07 3.09
N ASN A 29 -18.38 -19.58 2.15
CA ASN A 29 -17.11 -20.23 2.45
C ASN A 29 -16.34 -19.31 3.39
N GLN A 30 -16.05 -19.80 4.61
CA GLN A 30 -15.30 -19.01 5.57
C GLN A 30 -13.93 -18.74 4.96
N LYS A 31 -13.74 -17.52 4.46
CA LYS A 31 -12.48 -17.11 3.87
C LYS A 31 -11.45 -17.21 4.99
N LYS A 32 -10.51 -18.15 4.85
CA LYS A 32 -9.38 -18.26 5.77
C LYS A 32 -8.62 -16.93 5.69
N GLU A 33 -8.71 -16.12 6.73
CA GLU A 33 -7.94 -14.88 6.80
C GLU A 33 -6.50 -15.26 7.16
N ASP A 34 -5.56 -14.91 6.27
CA ASP A 34 -4.15 -14.96 6.63
C ASP A 34 -3.91 -14.01 7.81
N PRO A 35 -3.01 -14.37 8.75
CA PRO A 35 -2.58 -13.46 9.80
C PRO A 35 -2.17 -12.12 9.20
N TRP A 36 -2.61 -11.02 9.82
CA TRP A 36 -2.21 -9.70 9.36
C TRP A 36 -0.69 -9.57 9.42
N ARG A 37 -0.11 -9.13 8.30
CA ARG A 37 1.30 -8.79 8.17
C ARG A 37 1.41 -7.49 7.41
N PRO A 38 2.32 -6.59 7.80
CA PRO A 38 2.56 -5.35 7.07
C PRO A 38 3.03 -5.64 5.64
N ALA A 39 2.72 -4.72 4.73
CA ALA A 39 3.00 -4.89 3.30
C ALA A 39 4.50 -5.01 3.01
N TYR A 40 5.36 -4.30 3.75
CA TYR A 40 6.81 -4.35 3.57
C TYR A 40 7.38 -5.74 3.90
N GLU A 41 6.85 -6.43 4.90
CA GLU A 41 7.28 -7.79 5.27
C GLU A 41 6.95 -8.78 4.16
N LYS A 42 5.75 -8.66 3.56
CA LYS A 42 5.36 -9.49 2.41
C LYS A 42 6.26 -9.24 1.20
N LEU A 43 6.67 -8.00 0.96
CA LEU A 43 7.57 -7.65 -0.15
C LEU A 43 9.00 -8.16 0.09
N GLU A 44 9.47 -8.11 1.34
CA GLU A 44 10.79 -8.63 1.72
C GLU A 44 10.85 -10.15 1.56
N ASN A 45 9.85 -10.88 2.06
CA ASN A 45 9.77 -12.34 1.90
C ASN A 45 9.68 -12.79 0.42
N GLN A 46 9.25 -11.90 -0.47
CA GLN A 46 9.19 -12.14 -1.92
C GLN A 46 10.46 -11.70 -2.66
N GLY A 47 11.46 -11.12 -1.97
CA GLY A 47 12.65 -10.53 -2.58
C GLY A 47 12.36 -9.29 -3.44
N LYS A 48 11.15 -8.72 -3.38
CA LYS A 48 10.75 -7.57 -4.20
C LYS A 48 11.13 -6.24 -3.57
N LEU A 49 11.31 -6.20 -2.25
CA LEU A 49 11.65 -4.98 -1.56
C LEU A 49 13.04 -4.47 -1.98
N VAL A 50 14.03 -5.35 -2.06
CA VAL A 50 15.38 -4.99 -2.53
C VAL A 50 15.38 -4.44 -3.95
N GLU A 51 14.60 -5.02 -4.86
CA GLU A 51 14.49 -4.52 -6.23
C GLU A 51 13.86 -3.13 -6.30
N ARG A 52 12.84 -2.87 -5.47
CA ARG A 52 12.24 -1.53 -5.35
C ARG A 52 13.19 -0.51 -4.75
N ILE A 53 14.02 -0.92 -3.79
CA ILE A 53 15.06 -0.05 -3.21
C ILE A 53 16.07 0.34 -4.30
N LYS A 54 16.55 -0.62 -5.10
CA LYS A 54 17.46 -0.33 -6.23
C LYS A 54 16.84 0.65 -7.22
N GLN A 55 15.58 0.42 -7.61
CA GLN A 55 14.84 1.33 -8.50
C GLN A 55 14.70 2.74 -7.91
N ALA A 56 14.36 2.84 -6.62
CA ALA A 56 14.25 4.13 -5.93
C ALA A 56 15.60 4.88 -5.90
N HIS A 57 16.71 4.18 -5.70
CA HIS A 57 18.06 4.76 -5.76
C HIS A 57 18.44 5.19 -7.18
N ALA A 58 18.11 4.41 -8.21
CA ALA A 58 18.37 4.77 -9.60
C ALA A 58 17.67 6.08 -10.01
N ILE A 59 16.44 6.31 -9.53
CA ILE A 59 15.73 7.58 -9.74
C ILE A 59 16.53 8.78 -9.21
N LEU A 60 17.38 8.61 -8.19
CA LEU A 60 18.17 9.70 -7.63
C LEU A 60 19.32 10.16 -8.54
N GLU A 61 19.70 9.39 -9.56
CA GLU A 61 20.72 9.77 -10.55
C GLU A 61 20.26 10.87 -11.50
N ALA A 62 18.96 10.92 -11.79
CA ALA A 62 18.27 11.95 -12.55
C ALA A 62 16.91 12.22 -11.90
N CYS A 63 16.92 12.98 -10.81
CA CYS A 63 15.77 12.97 -9.91
C CYS A 63 14.59 13.81 -10.40
N GLU A 64 13.48 13.10 -10.58
CA GLU A 64 12.20 13.63 -11.08
C GLU A 64 11.05 13.46 -10.08
N LEU A 65 11.35 13.21 -8.80
CA LEU A 65 10.35 12.91 -7.76
C LEU A 65 9.40 14.07 -7.45
N CYS A 66 9.78 15.32 -7.75
CA CYS A 66 8.92 16.47 -7.57
C CYS A 66 8.32 16.92 -8.91
N PRO A 67 7.19 17.65 -8.92
CA PRO A 67 6.53 18.10 -10.16
C PRO A 67 7.41 18.97 -11.08
N ARG A 68 8.56 19.45 -10.59
CA ARG A 68 9.51 20.26 -11.36
C ARG A 68 10.51 19.45 -12.18
N GLN A 69 10.63 18.15 -11.92
CA GLN A 69 11.49 17.23 -12.68
C GLN A 69 12.90 17.78 -12.92
N CYS A 70 13.60 18.19 -11.85
CA CYS A 70 14.86 18.94 -11.97
C CYS A 70 16.04 18.16 -12.57
N GLY A 71 15.98 16.83 -12.65
CA GLY A 71 17.01 16.00 -13.29
C GLY A 71 18.38 15.96 -12.58
N VAL A 72 18.57 16.65 -11.45
CA VAL A 72 19.87 16.66 -10.74
C VAL A 72 20.23 15.27 -10.20
N ASN A 73 21.54 15.01 -10.11
CA ASN A 73 22.08 13.78 -9.56
C ASN A 73 22.31 13.89 -8.05
N ARG A 74 21.35 13.40 -7.26
CA ARG A 74 21.44 13.44 -5.79
C ARG A 74 22.52 12.53 -5.24
N LEU A 75 22.88 11.45 -5.95
CA LEU A 75 23.96 10.55 -5.52
C LEU A 75 25.33 11.25 -5.53
N LYS A 76 25.50 12.29 -6.35
CA LYS A 76 26.67 13.18 -6.34
C LYS A 76 26.57 14.35 -5.35
N GLY A 77 25.49 14.43 -4.57
CA GLY A 77 25.24 15.50 -3.62
C GLY A 77 24.60 16.75 -4.21
N GLU A 78 24.19 16.72 -5.48
CA GLU A 78 23.49 17.85 -6.11
C GLU A 78 22.11 18.07 -5.48
N LYS A 79 21.69 19.33 -5.41
CA LYS A 79 20.39 19.73 -4.87
C LYS A 79 19.61 20.49 -5.93
N GLY A 80 18.37 20.05 -6.14
CA GLY A 80 17.43 20.75 -7.02
C GLY A 80 16.68 21.85 -6.27
N PHE A 81 15.66 22.42 -6.91
CA PHE A 81 14.81 23.46 -6.33
C PHE A 81 14.27 23.11 -4.94
N CYS A 82 13.89 21.84 -4.70
CA CYS A 82 13.34 21.41 -3.41
C CYS A 82 14.37 21.30 -2.27
N GLN A 83 15.67 21.48 -2.55
CA GLN A 83 16.77 21.40 -1.58
C GLN A 83 16.94 20.06 -0.83
N ALA A 84 16.08 19.07 -1.11
CA ALA A 84 16.15 17.73 -0.55
C ALA A 84 17.48 17.03 -0.89
N PRO A 85 18.26 16.57 0.12
CA PRO A 85 19.49 15.82 -0.10
C PRO A 85 19.23 14.36 -0.51
N HIS A 86 20.29 13.61 -0.84
CA HIS A 86 20.20 12.16 -1.08
C HIS A 86 19.87 11.38 0.21
N ARG A 87 20.42 11.80 1.36
CA ARG A 87 20.14 11.15 2.65
C ARG A 87 18.77 11.60 3.16
N VAL A 88 18.01 10.68 3.74
CA VAL A 88 16.70 11.01 4.30
C VAL A 88 16.85 12.01 5.45
N VAL A 89 15.91 12.94 5.56
CA VAL A 89 15.81 13.90 6.65
C VAL A 89 14.43 13.78 7.27
N VAL A 90 14.36 13.65 8.59
CA VAL A 90 13.11 13.61 9.34
C VAL A 90 12.87 15.00 9.90
N PHE A 91 11.81 15.67 9.45
CA PHE A 91 11.45 17.00 9.95
C PHE A 91 10.78 16.93 11.33
N SER A 92 9.87 15.97 11.52
CA SER A 92 9.20 15.72 12.79
C SER A 92 8.83 14.24 12.92
N ALA A 93 8.78 13.77 14.16
CA ALA A 93 8.27 12.45 14.51
C ALA A 93 7.41 12.61 15.75
N GLN A 94 6.18 12.10 15.69
CA GLN A 94 5.23 12.13 16.78
C GLN A 94 4.51 10.77 16.85
N PRO A 95 4.11 10.32 18.05
CA PRO A 95 3.31 9.12 18.16
C PRO A 95 1.97 9.28 17.44
N HIS A 96 1.52 8.22 16.77
CA HIS A 96 0.16 8.12 16.24
C HIS A 96 -0.66 7.30 17.25
N PHE A 97 -1.74 7.87 17.76
CA PHE A 97 -2.65 7.24 18.74
C PHE A 97 -4.00 6.92 18.11
#